data_AF-A0A939KCW2-F1
#
_entry.id   AF-A0A939KCW2-F1
#
_cell.length_a   1.000
_cell.length_b   1.000
_cell.length_c   1.000
_cell.angle_alpha   90.00
_cell.angle_beta   90.00
_cell.angle_gamma   90.00
#
_symmetry.space_group_name_H-M   'P 1'
#
loop_
_entity.id
_entity.type
_entity.pdbx_description
1 polymer ?
#
loop_
_entity_poly.entity_id
_entity_poly.type
_entity_poly.pdbx_seq_one_letter_code
_entity_poly.pdbx_strand_id
1 'polypeptide(L)'
;MTRKRRNSNTFDDLFTDYSLTKSELSDLMGVSRDSVVRWSKLAFYFIPAFRDAYPKLSDGSYDNEAPLNPYQCWILSRISRDFAKLRLADRVKMSIKNYPQNYSKYTYQNAQRELTKLGA
;
A
#
# COMPACT_ATOMS: atom_id res chain seq x y z
N MET A 1 4.48 26.61 7.31
CA MET A 1 3.86 26.45 5.98
C MET A 1 2.75 25.40 6.07
N THR A 2 1.49 25.81 5.93
CA THR A 2 0.34 24.89 5.98
C THR A 2 0.28 24.11 4.65
N ARG A 3 0.59 22.81 4.71
CA ARG A 3 0.60 21.92 3.53
C ARG A 3 -0.83 21.82 2.98
N LYS A 4 -1.05 22.36 1.78
CA LYS A 4 -2.35 22.31 1.09
C LYS A 4 -2.71 20.84 0.85
N ARG A 5 -3.74 20.32 1.51
CA ARG A 5 -4.23 18.95 1.29
C ARG A 5 -4.67 18.84 -0.18
N ARG A 6 -4.03 17.96 -0.95
CA ARG A 6 -4.49 17.61 -2.30
C ARG A 6 -5.89 17.00 -2.18
N ASN A 7 -6.79 17.44 -3.03
CA ASN A 7 -8.20 17.06 -3.03
C ASN A 7 -8.30 15.57 -3.45
N SER A 8 -8.41 14.65 -2.48
CA SER A 8 -8.21 13.21 -2.67
C SER A 8 -9.52 12.43 -2.88
N ASN A 9 -10.42 12.93 -3.73
CA ASN A 9 -11.69 12.24 -3.98
C ASN A 9 -11.59 11.09 -5.00
N THR A 10 -10.43 10.92 -5.62
CA THR A 10 -10.06 9.74 -6.41
C THR A 10 -8.73 9.23 -5.87
N PHE A 11 -8.79 8.28 -4.95
CA PHE A 11 -7.63 7.49 -4.59
C PHE A 11 -7.46 6.47 -5.72
N ASP A 12 -6.59 6.77 -6.68
CA ASP A 12 -6.17 5.81 -7.70
C ASP A 12 -5.07 4.89 -7.14
N ASP A 13 -4.89 3.75 -7.80
CA ASP A 13 -3.80 2.83 -7.45
C ASP A 13 -2.46 3.53 -7.75
N LEU A 14 -1.58 3.58 -6.75
CA LEU A 14 -0.26 4.18 -6.89
C LEU A 14 0.74 3.13 -7.39
N PHE A 15 1.38 3.42 -8.52
CA PHE A 15 2.49 2.64 -9.05
C PHE A 15 3.78 3.45 -8.93
N THR A 16 4.83 2.84 -8.40
CA THR A 16 6.15 3.47 -8.24
C THR A 16 7.21 2.58 -8.89
N ASP A 17 8.23 3.18 -9.49
CA ASP A 17 9.29 2.41 -10.14
C ASP A 17 10.43 2.03 -9.17
N TYR A 18 10.40 2.61 -7.96
CA TYR A 18 11.41 2.43 -6.93
C TYR A 18 10.77 2.27 -5.54
N SER A 19 11.60 1.84 -4.59
CA SER A 19 11.17 1.65 -3.21
C SER A 19 11.09 2.98 -2.47
N LEU A 20 10.07 3.14 -1.61
CA LEU A 20 9.82 4.36 -0.85
C LEU A 20 9.81 4.09 0.65
N THR A 21 10.38 5.00 1.43
CA THR A 21 10.14 5.03 2.87
C THR A 21 8.68 5.37 3.16
N LYS A 22 8.20 5.01 4.37
CA LYS A 22 6.83 5.34 4.82
C LYS A 22 6.59 6.85 4.84
N SER A 23 7.63 7.64 5.09
CA SER A 23 7.57 9.10 5.08
C SER A 23 7.40 9.65 3.67
N GLU A 24 8.20 9.19 2.69
CA GLU A 24 8.06 9.59 1.29
C GLU A 24 6.71 9.19 0.72
N LEU A 25 6.24 7.98 1.05
CA LEU A 25 4.91 7.53 0.64
C LEU A 25 3.79 8.41 1.25
N SER A 26 3.93 8.82 2.51
CA SER A 26 2.96 9.71 3.15
C SER A 26 2.89 11.08 2.47
N ASP A 27 4.06 11.59 2.05
CA ASP A 27 4.19 12.85 1.33
C ASP A 27 3.58 12.76 -0.07
N LEU A 28 3.85 11.67 -0.78
CA LEU A 28 3.34 11.42 -2.12
C LEU A 28 1.81 11.27 -2.13
N MET A 29 1.27 10.51 -1.19
CA MET A 29 -0.18 10.28 -1.04
C MET A 29 -0.93 11.45 -0.40
N GLY A 30 -0.22 12.42 0.21
CA GLY A 30 -0.84 13.56 0.90
C GLY A 30 -1.59 13.17 2.17
N VAL A 31 -1.16 12.11 2.86
CA VAL A 31 -1.77 11.59 4.09
C VAL A 31 -0.77 11.64 5.25
N SER A 32 -1.26 11.45 6.49
CA SER A 32 -0.35 11.42 7.64
C SER A 32 0.53 10.16 7.62
N ARG A 33 1.79 10.28 8.07
CA ARG A 33 2.69 9.13 8.25
C ARG A 33 2.07 8.05 9.14
N ASP A 34 1.34 8.45 10.18
CA ASP A 34 0.64 7.51 11.09
C ASP A 34 -0.43 6.69 10.37
N SER A 35 -1.12 7.27 9.39
CA SER A 35 -2.05 6.52 8.53
C SER A 35 -1.30 5.43 7.75
N VAL A 36 -0.18 5.78 7.12
CA VAL A 36 0.65 4.82 6.37
C VAL A 36 1.19 3.71 7.27
N VAL A 37 1.67 4.05 8.47
CA VAL A 37 2.13 3.06 9.46
C VAL A 37 1.00 2.12 9.88
N ARG A 38 -0.21 2.65 10.14
CA ARG A 38 -1.38 1.84 10.51
C ARG A 38 -1.79 0.89 9.38
N TRP A 39 -1.77 1.37 8.13
CA TRP A 39 -2.07 0.56 6.96
C TRP A 39 -1.01 -0.51 6.72
N SER A 40 0.27 -0.17 6.87
CA SER A 40 1.38 -1.13 6.76
C SER A 40 1.27 -2.25 7.79
N LYS A 41 0.98 -1.94 9.05
CA LYS A 41 0.73 -2.97 10.07
C LYS A 41 -0.43 -3.88 9.68
N LEU A 42 -1.54 -3.30 9.21
CA LEU A 42 -2.70 -4.07 8.77
C LEU A 42 -2.36 -4.99 7.58
N ALA A 43 -1.65 -4.48 6.57
CA ALA A 43 -1.19 -5.26 5.43
C ALA A 43 -0.23 -6.39 5.84
N PHE A 44 0.71 -6.10 6.73
CA PHE A 44 1.70 -7.05 7.23
C PHE A 44 1.06 -8.29 7.88
N TYR A 45 -0.03 -8.10 8.65
CA TYR A 45 -0.69 -9.22 9.32
C TYR A 45 -1.67 -9.98 8.42
N PHE A 46 -2.31 -9.33 7.45
CA PHE A 46 -3.42 -9.92 6.69
C PHE A 46 -3.10 -10.25 5.23
N ILE A 47 -1.98 -9.80 4.69
CA ILE A 47 -1.57 -10.03 3.29
C ILE A 47 -0.20 -10.72 3.32
N PRO A 48 -0.14 -12.07 3.23
CA PRO A 48 1.13 -12.80 3.28
C PRO A 48 2.17 -12.30 2.27
N ALA A 49 1.76 -12.08 1.02
CA ALA A 49 2.65 -11.59 -0.03
C ALA A 49 3.23 -10.19 0.25
N PHE A 50 2.55 -9.35 1.04
CA PHE A 50 3.05 -8.04 1.48
C PHE A 50 4.11 -8.19 2.57
N ARG A 51 3.90 -9.11 3.51
CA ARG A 51 4.88 -9.43 4.56
C ARG A 51 6.13 -10.06 3.96
N ASP A 52 5.96 -11.05 3.09
CA ASP A 52 7.05 -11.80 2.47
C ASP A 52 7.87 -10.95 1.48
N ALA A 53 7.41 -9.73 1.19
CA ALA A 53 8.12 -8.75 0.39
C ALA A 53 9.13 -7.91 1.21
N TYR A 54 9.07 -7.93 2.55
CA TYR A 54 10.10 -7.33 3.38
C TYR A 54 11.39 -8.18 3.37
N PRO A 55 12.57 -7.54 3.39
CA PRO A 55 13.81 -8.27 3.60
C PRO A 55 13.81 -8.92 4.99
N LYS A 56 14.55 -10.03 5.12
CA LYS A 56 14.75 -10.70 6.39
C LYS A 56 16.04 -10.21 7.05
N LEU A 57 15.99 -10.00 8.36
CA LEU A 57 17.15 -9.74 9.20
C LEU A 57 17.97 -11.03 9.39
N SER A 58 19.16 -10.89 9.98
CA SER A 58 20.05 -12.02 10.28
C SER A 58 19.45 -13.05 11.22
N ASP A 59 18.49 -12.66 12.06
CA ASP A 59 17.73 -13.52 12.95
C ASP A 59 16.52 -14.21 12.28
N GLY A 60 16.29 -13.96 10.99
CA GLY A 60 15.18 -14.50 10.21
C GLY A 60 13.86 -13.75 10.38
N SER A 61 13.80 -12.72 11.23
CA SER A 61 12.64 -11.83 11.35
C SER A 61 12.54 -10.87 10.17
N TYR A 62 11.38 -10.23 9.98
CA TYR A 62 11.17 -9.28 8.89
C TYR A 62 11.61 -7.88 9.30
N ASP A 63 12.45 -7.24 8.46
CA ASP A 63 12.79 -5.83 8.64
C ASP A 63 11.62 -4.95 8.19
N ASN A 64 10.73 -4.63 9.12
CA ASN A 64 9.58 -3.77 8.88
C ASN A 64 9.97 -2.28 8.82
N GLU A 65 11.23 -1.89 9.01
CA GLU A 65 11.69 -0.52 8.82
C GLU A 65 12.29 -0.27 7.44
N ALA A 66 12.61 -1.33 6.69
CA ALA A 66 13.05 -1.24 5.31
C ALA A 66 12.07 -0.42 4.42
N PRO A 67 12.59 0.24 3.37
CA PRO A 67 11.76 0.88 2.36
C PRO A 67 10.75 -0.09 1.74
N LEU A 68 9.54 0.42 1.49
CA LEU A 68 8.45 -0.30 0.86
C LEU A 68 8.75 -0.44 -0.63
N ASN A 69 8.72 -1.67 -1.15
CA ASN A 69 8.89 -1.89 -2.58
C ASN A 69 7.64 -1.44 -3.38
N PRO A 70 7.71 -1.36 -4.72
CA PRO A 70 6.59 -0.96 -5.57
C PRO A 70 5.26 -1.66 -5.30
N TYR A 71 5.30 -2.99 -5.09
CA TYR A 71 4.10 -3.76 -4.77
C TYR A 71 3.53 -3.37 -3.40
N GLN A 72 4.38 -3.18 -2.39
CA GLN A 72 3.94 -2.73 -1.07
C GLN A 72 3.34 -1.31 -1.13
N CYS A 73 3.94 -0.38 -1.87
CA CYS A 73 3.39 0.95 -2.10
C CYS A 73 1.99 0.87 -2.75
N TRP A 74 1.84 0.05 -3.78
CA TRP A 74 0.55 -0.19 -4.44
C TRP A 74 -0.50 -0.77 -3.48
N ILE A 75 -0.14 -1.75 -2.65
CA ILE A 75 -1.04 -2.30 -1.63
C ILE A 75 -1.50 -1.23 -0.64
N LEU A 76 -0.60 -0.38 -0.16
CA LEU A 76 -0.98 0.70 0.78
C LEU A 76 -1.87 1.74 0.12
N SER A 77 -1.67 2.02 -1.18
CA SER A 77 -2.59 2.85 -1.95
C SER A 77 -4.00 2.24 -2.00
N ARG A 78 -4.12 0.93 -2.23
CA ARG A 78 -5.42 0.23 -2.20
C ARG A 78 -6.08 0.25 -0.83
N ILE A 79 -5.32 -0.03 0.22
CA ILE A 79 -5.83 0.03 1.59
C ILE A 79 -6.32 1.44 1.91
N SER A 80 -5.64 2.49 1.45
CA SER A 80 -6.12 3.87 1.62
C SER A 80 -7.49 4.11 0.97
N ARG A 81 -7.72 3.54 -0.23
CA ARG A 81 -9.03 3.57 -0.92
C ARG A 81 -10.10 2.85 -0.10
N ASP A 82 -9.75 1.70 0.45
CA ASP A 82 -10.67 0.93 1.27
C ASP A 82 -11.01 1.67 2.56
N PHE A 83 -10.05 2.36 3.18
CA PHE A 83 -10.31 3.24 4.32
C PHE A 83 -11.20 4.44 3.94
N ALA A 84 -11.03 5.01 2.74
CA ALA A 84 -11.91 6.08 2.27
C ALA A 84 -13.37 5.63 2.12
N LYS A 85 -13.58 4.38 1.66
CA LYS A 85 -14.92 3.78 1.47
C LYS A 85 -15.53 3.25 2.77
N LEU A 86 -14.78 2.46 3.51
CA LEU A 86 -15.26 1.65 4.64
C LEU A 86 -15.07 2.33 5.99
N ARG A 87 -14.17 3.32 6.08
CA ARG A 87 -13.81 4.15 7.25
C ARG A 87 -13.20 3.42 8.45
N LEU A 88 -13.58 2.17 8.69
CA LEU A 88 -13.20 1.40 9.87
C LEU A 88 -12.18 0.30 9.54
N ALA A 89 -11.16 0.17 10.37
CA ALA A 89 -10.08 -0.80 10.19
C ALA A 89 -10.59 -2.26 10.14
N ASP A 90 -11.58 -2.60 10.96
CA ASP A 90 -12.16 -3.95 10.95
C ASP A 90 -12.89 -4.28 9.64
N ARG A 91 -13.56 -3.29 9.04
CA ARG A 91 -14.20 -3.46 7.74
C ARG A 91 -13.18 -3.63 6.62
N VAL A 92 -12.08 -2.88 6.66
CA VAL A 92 -10.97 -3.03 5.71
C VAL A 92 -10.31 -4.40 5.87
N LYS A 93 -10.08 -4.85 7.10
CA LYS A 93 -9.59 -6.20 7.41
C LYS A 93 -10.53 -7.28 6.86
N MET A 94 -11.84 -7.14 7.03
CA MET A 94 -12.82 -8.06 6.45
C MET A 94 -12.77 -8.05 4.92
N SER A 95 -12.63 -6.88 4.29
CA SER A 95 -12.47 -6.75 2.83
C SER A 95 -11.25 -7.53 2.34
N ILE A 96 -10.09 -7.37 2.99
CA ILE A 96 -8.86 -8.10 2.64
C ILE A 96 -9.05 -9.61 2.76
N LYS A 97 -9.70 -10.06 3.84
CA LYS A 97 -9.95 -11.49 4.08
C LYS A 97 -10.94 -12.09 3.08
N ASN A 98 -11.97 -11.35 2.69
CA ASN A 98 -13.00 -11.84 1.78
C ASN A 98 -12.54 -11.81 0.32
N TYR A 99 -11.62 -10.91 -0.03
CA TYR A 99 -11.13 -10.73 -1.39
C TYR A 99 -9.59 -10.67 -1.47
N PRO A 100 -8.87 -11.71 -0.98
CA PRO A 100 -7.41 -11.71 -0.94
C PRO A 100 -6.76 -11.58 -2.32
N GLN A 101 -7.45 -12.06 -3.37
CA GLN A 101 -7.01 -11.94 -4.76
C GLN A 101 -6.76 -10.47 -5.17
N ASN A 102 -7.55 -9.52 -4.64
CA ASN A 102 -7.41 -8.10 -4.96
C ASN A 102 -6.09 -7.48 -4.48
N TYR A 103 -5.38 -8.17 -3.60
CA TYR A 103 -4.11 -7.77 -3.01
C TYR A 103 -2.97 -8.69 -3.44
N SER A 104 -3.17 -9.53 -4.45
CA SER A 104 -2.16 -10.48 -4.91
C SER A 104 -1.10 -9.81 -5.80
N LYS A 105 0.12 -10.39 -5.85
CA LYS A 105 1.17 -9.99 -6.82
C LYS A 105 0.70 -10.13 -8.27
N TYR A 106 -0.15 -11.13 -8.54
CA TYR A 106 -0.73 -11.34 -9.87
C TYR A 106 -1.61 -10.16 -10.30
N THR A 107 -2.50 -9.71 -9.41
CA THR A 107 -3.35 -8.53 -9.67
C THR A 107 -2.52 -7.26 -9.83
N TYR A 108 -1.48 -7.09 -9.02
CA TYR A 108 -0.53 -5.99 -9.20
C TYR A 108 0.12 -5.99 -10.58
N GLN A 109 0.66 -7.13 -11.03
CA GLN A 109 1.30 -7.27 -12.33
C GLN A 109 0.33 -7.07 -13.51
N ASN A 110 -0.93 -7.48 -13.36
CA ASN A 110 -1.95 -7.20 -14.38
C ASN A 110 -2.24 -5.71 -14.46
N ALA A 111 -2.48 -5.05 -13.32
CA ALA A 111 -2.79 -3.63 -13.27
C ALA A 111 -1.61 -2.78 -13.79
N GLN A 112 -0.37 -3.16 -13.47
CA GLN A 112 0.82 -2.49 -13.99
C GLN A 112 0.93 -2.64 -15.52
N ARG A 113 0.65 -3.83 -16.07
CA ARG A 113 0.65 -4.07 -17.52
C ARG A 113 -0.43 -3.25 -18.24
N GLU A 114 -1.62 -3.13 -17.67
CA GLU A 114 -2.69 -2.30 -18.22
C GLU A 114 -2.30 -0.82 -18.24
N LEU A 115 -1.69 -0.33 -17.16
CA LEU A 115 -1.17 1.04 -17.10
C LEU A 115 -0.12 1.30 -18.19
N THR A 116 0.84 0.37 -18.39
CA THR A 116 1.85 0.50 -19.45
C THR A 116 1.24 0.53 -20.84
N LYS A 117 0.17 -0.24 -21.10
CA LYS A 117 -0.52 -0.23 -22.40
C LYS A 117 -1.28 1.07 -22.68
N LEU A 118 -1.78 1.75 -21.66
CA LEU A 118 -2.49 3.02 -21.80
C LEU A 118 -1.54 4.21 -22.00
N GLY A 119 -0.29 4.09 -21.54
CA GLY A 119 0.74 5.12 -21.68
C GLY A 119 1.62 4.98 -22.94
N ALA A 120 1.43 3.93 -23.73
CA ALA A 120 2.12 3.66 -25.00
C ALA A 120 1.25 4.09 -26.19
#